data_AF-A0AAW9C4Y3-F1
#
_entry.id   AF-A0AAW9C4Y3-F1
#
_cell.length_a   1.000
_cell.length_b   1.000
_cell.length_c   1.000
_cell.angle_alpha   90.00
_cell.angle_beta   90.00
_cell.angle_gamma   90.00
#
_symmetry.space_group_name_H-M   'P 1'
#
loop_
_entity.id
_entity.type
_entity.pdbx_description
1 polymer ?
#
loop_
_entity_poly.entity_id
_entity_poly.type
_entity_poly.pdbx_seq_one_letter_code
_entity_poly.pdbx_strand_id
1 'polypeptide(L)' 'MTKYEVLDLKIMNKIGGQPTPFSSVYVRDVAEECKKIAAEENKPEPFRILDRRLQALRKAGQIRSTSKGWVRA' A
#
# COMPACT_ATOMS: atom_id res chain seq x y z
N MET A 1 0.71 1.83 18.33
CA MET A 1 1.09 2.08 16.94
C MET A 1 1.39 0.75 16.26
N THR A 2 0.70 0.39 15.18
CA THR A 2 0.99 -0.82 14.40
C THR A 2 2.18 -0.57 13.48
N LYS A 3 2.98 -1.62 13.23
CA LYS A 3 4.17 -1.61 12.38
C LYS A 3 3.97 -1.01 10.98
N TYR A 4 2.73 -0.97 10.50
CA TYR A 4 2.38 -0.57 9.14
C TYR A 4 1.64 0.78 9.05
N GLU A 5 1.39 1.49 10.15
CA GLU A 5 0.63 2.75 10.11
C GLU A 5 1.28 3.81 9.20
N VAL A 6 2.61 3.91 9.22
CA VAL A 6 3.33 4.86 8.36
C VAL A 6 3.15 4.50 6.88
N LEU A 7 3.20 3.20 6.56
CA LEU A 7 2.98 2.71 5.20
C LEU A 7 1.53 2.94 4.76
N ASP A 8 0.55 2.69 5.63
CA ASP A 8 -0.86 2.93 5.33
C ASP A 8 -1.14 4.41 5.07
N LEU A 9 -0.60 5.31 5.89
CA LEU A 9 -0.73 6.75 5.68
C LEU A 9 -0.17 7.17 4.32
N LYS A 10 1.01 6.66 3.95
CA LYS A 10 1.61 6.91 2.63
C LYS A 10 0.75 6.37 1.48
N ILE A 11 0.19 5.16 1.63
CA ILE A 11 -0.71 4.55 0.64
C ILE A 11 -1.99 5.40 0.50
N MET A 12 -2.60 5.81 1.61
CA MET A 12 -3.82 6.62 1.62
C MET A 12 -3.60 8.02 1.06
N ASN A 13 -2.39 8.58 1.21
CA ASN A 13 -2.01 9.84 0.56
C ASN A 13 -1.83 9.70 -0.97
N LYS A 14 -1.49 8.50 -1.45
CA LYS A 14 -1.38 8.21 -2.89
C LYS A 14 -2.72 7.90 -3.54
N ILE A 15 -3.61 7.23 -2.81
CA ILE A 15 -4.91 6.81 -3.32
C ILE A 15 -5.94 7.93 -3.11
N GLY A 16 -6.33 8.57 -4.21
CA GLY A 16 -7.36 9.60 -4.23
C GLY A 16 -8.74 9.07 -4.66
N GLY A 17 -9.58 9.98 -5.15
CA GLY A 17 -10.88 9.64 -5.75
C GLY A 17 -10.78 9.04 -7.16
N GLN A 18 -9.61 9.07 -7.78
CA GLN A 18 -9.35 8.43 -9.08
C GLN A 18 -8.66 7.07 -8.91
N PRO A 19 -8.96 6.08 -9.77
CA PRO A 19 -8.29 4.79 -9.75
C PRO A 19 -6.78 4.92 -9.92
N THR A 20 -6.02 4.50 -8.92
CA THR A 20 -4.56 4.54 -8.91
C THR A 20 -4.00 3.12 -9.06
N PRO A 21 -3.28 2.82 -10.15
CA PRO A 21 -2.76 1.47 -10.37
C PRO A 21 -1.66 1.12 -9.36
N PHE A 22 -1.45 -0.18 -9.12
CA PHE A 22 -0.46 -0.67 -8.15
C PHE A 22 0.93 -0.09 -8.39
N SER A 23 1.37 -0.04 -9.65
CA SER A 23 2.66 0.53 -10.04
C SER A 23 2.80 2.01 -9.69
N SER A 24 1.72 2.79 -9.71
CA SER A 24 1.73 4.21 -9.31
C SER A 24 1.67 4.40 -7.79
N VAL A 25 1.13 3.42 -7.05
CA VAL A 25 1.19 3.41 -5.59
C VAL A 25 2.58 3.00 -5.12
N TYR A 26 3.19 2.00 -5.76
CA TYR A 26 4.52 1.46 -5.43
C TYR A 26 5.66 2.30 -6.00
N VAL A 27 5.73 3.58 -5.63
CA VAL A 27 6.80 4.51 -6.04
C VAL A 27 7.35 5.29 -4.86
N ARG A 28 8.63 5.67 -4.95
CA ARG A 28 9.33 6.54 -3.99
C ARG A 28 9.08 6.09 -2.54
N ASP A 29 8.41 6.93 -1.75
CA ASP A 29 8.21 6.79 -0.31
C ASP A 29 7.53 5.47 0.10
N VAL A 30 6.60 4.98 -0.71
CA VAL A 30 5.89 3.71 -0.46
C VAL A 30 6.81 2.53 -0.73
N ALA A 31 7.57 2.57 -1.83
CA ALA A 31 8.51 1.51 -2.18
C ALA A 31 9.69 1.45 -1.20
N GLU A 32 10.21 2.59 -0.75
CA GLU A 32 11.26 2.67 0.27
C GLU A 32 10.78 2.10 1.61
N GLU A 33 9.57 2.44 2.04
CA GLU A 33 9.02 1.90 3.29
C GLU A 33 8.76 0.40 3.19
N CYS A 34 8.25 -0.07 2.05
CA CYS A 34 8.08 -1.50 1.80
C CYS A 34 9.42 -2.25 1.83
N LYS A 35 10.49 -1.67 1.27
CA LYS A 35 11.86 -2.23 1.33
C LYS A 35 12.38 -2.29 2.76
N LYS A 36 12.18 -1.22 3.54
CA LYS A 36 12.60 -1.16 4.94
C LYS A 36 11.89 -2.25 5.76
N ILE A 37 10.58 -2.34 5.64
CA ILE A 37 9.78 -3.37 6.33
C ILE A 37 10.17 -4.77 5.86
N ALA A 38 10.39 -4.97 4.56
CA ALA A 38 10.83 -6.26 4.04
C ALA A 38 12.20 -6.68 4.59
N ALA A 39 13.15 -5.74 4.70
CA ALA A 39 14.44 -5.98 5.34
C ALA A 39 14.29 -6.34 6.82
N GLU A 40 13.44 -5.61 7.56
CA GLU A 40 13.15 -5.91 8.97
C GLU A 40 12.48 -7.27 9.18
N GLU A 41 11.65 -7.72 8.22
CA GLU A 41 10.97 -9.03 8.29
C GLU A 41 11.73 -10.17 7.62
N ASN A 42 12.94 -9.92 7.12
CA ASN A 42 13.71 -10.86 6.32
C ASN A 42 12.89 -11.44 5.14
N LYS A 43 12.00 -10.62 4.55
CA LYS A 43 11.14 -11.00 3.43
C LYS A 43 11.80 -10.57 2.12
N PRO A 44 11.91 -11.46 1.13
CA PRO A 44 12.61 -11.15 -0.12
C PRO A 44 11.82 -10.19 -1.03
N GLU A 45 10.51 -10.05 -0.82
CA GLU A 45 9.61 -9.39 -1.78
C GLU A 45 8.90 -8.17 -1.16
N PRO A 46 9.48 -6.96 -1.25
CA PRO A 46 8.89 -5.75 -0.69
C PRO A 46 7.53 -5.38 -1.31
N PHE A 47 7.30 -5.70 -2.59
CA PHE A 47 6.00 -5.46 -3.22
C PHE A 47 4.86 -6.30 -2.60
N ARG A 48 5.16 -7.47 -2.02
CA ARG A 48 4.16 -8.27 -1.29
C ARG A 48 3.72 -7.61 0.01
N ILE A 49 4.55 -6.76 0.61
CA ILE A 49 4.15 -5.96 1.77
C ILE A 49 3.05 -4.99 1.35
N LEU A 50 3.26 -4.24 0.26
CA LEU A 50 2.25 -3.33 -0.29
C LEU A 50 0.95 -4.07 -0.63
N ASP A 51 1.02 -5.21 -1.33
CA ASP A 51 -0.16 -5.99 -1.70
C ASP A 51 -0.99 -6.40 -0.47
N ARG A 52 -0.32 -6.95 0.56
CA ARG A 52 -0.97 -7.32 1.83
C ARG A 52 -1.64 -6.12 2.52
N ARG A 53 -1.00 -4.95 2.48
CA ARG A 53 -1.57 -3.72 3.04
C ARG A 53 -2.79 -3.25 2.26
N LEU A 54 -2.74 -3.25 0.94
CA LEU A 54 -3.89 -2.89 0.09
C LEU A 54 -5.08 -3.81 0.36
N GLN A 55 -4.84 -5.12 0.51
CA GLN A 55 -5.89 -6.06 0.90
C GLN A 55 -6.46 -5.78 2.30
N ALA A 56 -5.62 -5.43 3.28
CA ALA A 56 -6.05 -5.07 4.63
C ALA A 56 -6.92 -3.80 4.63
N LEU A 57 -6.47 -2.74 3.95
CA LEU A 57 -7.20 -1.48 3.80
C LEU A 57 -8.53 -1.68 3.07
N ARG A 58 -8.57 -2.57 2.07
CA ARG A 58 -9.80 -2.97 1.37
C ARG A 58 -10.78 -3.66 2.31
N LYS A 59 -10.30 -4.63 3.10
CA LYS A 59 -11.13 -5.33 4.10
C LYS A 59 -11.63 -4.40 5.19
N ALA A 60 -10.85 -3.38 5.56
CA ALA A 60 -11.24 -2.32 6.47
C ALA A 60 -12.22 -1.31 5.86
N GLY A 61 -12.54 -1.42 4.56
CA GLY A 61 -13.46 -0.49 3.88
C GLY A 61 -12.88 0.90 3.62
N GLN A 62 -11.56 1.08 3.71
CA GLN A 62 -10.89 2.37 3.49
C GLN A 62 -10.59 2.63 2.00
N ILE A 63 -10.39 1.56 1.24
CA ILE A 63 -10.16 1.61 -0.21
C ILE A 63 -10.99 0.55 -0.93
N ARG A 64 -11.18 0.72 -2.22
CA ARG A 64 -11.86 -0.22 -3.11
C ARG A 64 -10.95 -0.60 -4.27
N SER A 65 -11.03 -1.85 -4.68
CA SER A 65 -10.36 -2.35 -5.88
C SER A 65 -11.30 -2.16 -7.07
N THR A 66 -10.80 -1.55 -8.13
CA THR A 66 -11.47 -1.42 -9.42
C THR A 66 -10.65 -2.12 -10.50
N SER A 67 -11.20 -2.27 -11.70
CA SER A 67 -10.46 -2.79 -12.86
C SER A 67 -9.27 -1.92 -13.27
N LYS A 68 -9.25 -0.64 -12.88
CA LYS A 68 -8.19 0.33 -13.20
C LYS A 68 -7.21 0.59 -12.06
N GLY A 69 -7.43 0.00 -10.88
CA GLY A 69 -6.58 0.19 -9.70
C GLY A 69 -7.36 0.44 -8.41
N TRP A 70 -6.71 1.10 -7.47
CA TRP A 70 -7.22 1.35 -6.12
C TRP A 70 -7.78 2.77 -6.01
N VAL A 71 -8.90 2.90 -5.32
CA VAL A 71 -9.60 4.17 -5.11
C VAL A 71 -10.03 4.26 -3.65
N ARG A 72 -10.05 5.48 -3.11
CA ARG A 72 -10.50 5.72 -1.75
C ARG A 72 -12.01 5.45 -1.64
N ALA A 73 -12.40 4.71 -0.61
CA ALA A 73 -13.78 4.24 -0.43
C ALA A 73 -14.75 5.33 0.02
#